data_AF-A0A533S6H5-F1
#
_entry.id   AF-A0A533S6H5-F1
#
_cell.length_a   1.000
_cell.length_b   1.000
_cell.length_c   1.000
_cell.angle_alpha   90.00
_cell.angle_beta   90.00
_cell.angle_gamma   90.00
#
_symmetry.space_group_name_H-M   'P 1'
#
loop_
_entity.id
_entity.type
_entity.pdbx_description
1 polymer ?
#
loop_
_entity_poly.entity_id
_entity_poly.type
_entity_poly.pdbx_seq_one_letter_code
_entity_poly.pdbx_strand_id
1 'polypeptide(L)' 'MITSNQNPKVRRVRELLAKRSERDASGAFVVEGVRLVEEALSSHWPVELVLFSG' A
#
# COMPACT_ATOMS: atom_id res chain seq x y z
N MET A 1 8.52 5.08 13.06
CA MET A 1 7.51 4.28 13.79
C MET A 1 6.17 4.99 13.68
N ILE A 2 5.13 4.32 13.17
CA ILE A 2 3.77 4.86 13.14
C ILE A 2 2.99 4.19 14.28
N THR A 3 2.50 4.98 15.23
CA THR A 3 1.78 4.48 16.42
C THR A 3 0.31 4.87 16.43
N SER A 4 -0.09 5.85 15.61
CA SER A 4 -1.48 6.33 15.53
C SER A 4 -2.21 5.70 14.35
N ASN A 5 -3.38 5.13 14.63
CA ASN A 5 -4.31 4.64 13.60
C ASN A 5 -4.92 5.76 12.77
N GLN A 6 -4.84 7.02 13.20
CA GLN A 6 -5.30 8.18 12.43
C GLN A 6 -4.22 8.73 11.49
N ASN A 7 -3.03 8.11 11.46
CA ASN A 7 -1.96 8.55 10.56
C ASN A 7 -2.46 8.56 9.09
N PRO A 8 -2.25 9.65 8.34
CA PRO A 8 -2.73 9.76 6.96
C PRO A 8 -2.26 8.62 6.04
N LYS A 9 -1.05 8.10 6.23
CA LYS A 9 -0.52 6.96 5.45
C LYS A 9 -1.31 5.68 5.72
N VAL A 10 -1.64 5.42 6.99
CA VAL A 10 -2.45 4.26 7.38
C VAL A 10 -3.88 4.41 6.86
N ARG A 11 -4.45 5.61 6.93
CA ARG A 11 -5.77 5.90 6.36
C ARG A 11 -5.80 5.64 4.85
N ARG A 12 -4.82 6.12 4.09
CA ARG A 12 -4.70 5.88 2.64
C ARG A 12 -4.71 4.39 2.32
N VAL A 13 -3.91 3.59 3.04
CA VAL A 13 -3.86 2.13 2.83
C VAL A 13 -5.23 1.50 3.09
N ARG A 14 -5.93 1.89 4.15
CA ARG A 14 -7.30 1.40 4.43
C ARG A 14 -8.29 1.80 3.34
N GLU A 15 -8.21 3.02 2.81
CA GLU A 15 -9.08 3.48 1.72
C GLU A 15 -8.83 2.69 0.43
N LEU A 16 -7.56 2.44 0.06
CA LEU A 16 -7.19 1.61 -1.09
C LEU A 16 -7.67 0.16 -0.96
N LEU A 17 -7.63 -0.42 0.24
CA LEU A 17 -8.16 -1.76 0.49
C LEU A 17 -9.69 -1.79 0.35
N ALA A 18 -10.39 -0.83 0.97
CA ALA A 18 -11.84 -0.86 1.11
C ALA A 18 -12.60 -0.39 -0.15
N LYS A 19 -12.03 0.51 -0.96
CA LYS A 19 -12.77 1.21 -2.01
C LYS A 19 -12.15 1.02 -3.38
N ARG A 20 -12.91 0.41 -4.30
CA ARG A 20 -12.52 0.31 -5.72
C ARG A 20 -12.36 1.69 -6.36
N SER A 21 -13.25 2.62 -6.06
CA SER A 21 -13.17 3.99 -6.58
C SER A 21 -11.87 4.70 -6.19
N GLU A 22 -11.33 4.41 -5.01
CA GLU A 22 -10.04 4.99 -4.58
C GLU A 22 -8.89 4.42 -5.38
N ARG A 23 -8.89 3.11 -5.65
CA ARG A 23 -7.88 2.46 -6.50
C ARG A 23 -7.95 2.98 -7.94
N ASP A 24 -9.15 3.10 -8.48
CA ASP A 24 -9.37 3.60 -9.85
C ASP A 24 -8.92 5.07 -9.97
N ALA A 25 -9.25 5.92 -8.98
CA ALA A 25 -8.89 7.34 -9.00
C ALA A 25 -7.39 7.60 -8.76
N SER A 26 -6.75 6.81 -7.89
CA SER A 26 -5.33 6.96 -7.57
C SER A 26 -4.41 6.20 -8.52
N GLY A 27 -4.91 5.21 -9.26
CA GLY A 27 -4.09 4.28 -10.02
C GLY A 27 -3.25 3.36 -9.14
N ALA A 28 -3.56 3.24 -7.85
CA ALA A 28 -2.77 2.51 -6.87
C ALA A 28 -3.57 1.37 -6.22
N PHE A 29 -2.86 0.37 -5.71
CA PHE A 29 -3.43 -0.75 -4.96
C PHE A 29 -2.44 -1.24 -3.91
N VAL A 30 -2.92 -2.07 -2.99
CA VAL A 30 -2.10 -2.64 -1.91
C VAL A 30 -1.67 -4.05 -2.30
N VAL A 31 -0.38 -4.35 -2.12
CA VAL A 31 0.21 -5.69 -2.23
C VAL A 31 0.68 -6.10 -0.84
N GLU A 32 0.36 -7.34 -0.45
CA GLU A 32 0.72 -7.88 0.86
C GLU A 32 1.53 -9.17 0.70
N GLY A 33 2.47 -9.41 1.62
CA GLY A 33 3.35 -10.58 1.63
C GLY A 33 4.69 -10.35 0.94
N VAL A 34 5.77 -10.80 1.59
CA VAL A 34 7.16 -10.54 1.16
C VAL A 34 7.41 -10.98 -0.29
N ARG A 35 7.01 -12.20 -0.66
CA ARG A 35 7.25 -12.73 -2.01
C ARG A 35 6.55 -11.90 -3.10
N LEU A 36 5.30 -11.49 -2.89
CA LEU A 36 4.58 -10.67 -3.88
C LEU A 36 5.18 -9.27 -4.00
N VAL A 37 5.65 -8.70 -2.89
CA VAL A 37 6.36 -7.43 -2.91
C VAL A 37 7.68 -7.54 -3.67
N GLU A 38 8.44 -8.63 -3.47
CA GLU A 38 9.66 -8.92 -4.24
C GLU A 38 9.38 -9.08 -5.74
N GLU A 39 8.29 -9.75 -6.11
CA GLU A 39 7.86 -9.89 -7.51
C GLU A 39 7.48 -8.53 -8.13
N ALA A 40 6.76 -7.68 -7.40
CA ALA A 40 6.42 -6.33 -7.85
C ALA A 40 7.67 -5.46 -8.09
N LEU A 41 8.64 -5.53 -7.16
CA LEU A 41 9.91 -4.83 -7.27
C LEU A 41 10.75 -5.34 -8.46
N SER A 42 10.86 -6.67 -8.63
CA SER A 42 11.62 -7.25 -9.75
C SER A 42 10.96 -6.97 -11.10
N SER A 43 9.64 -6.78 -11.13
CA SER A 43 8.87 -6.36 -12.30
C SER A 43 8.92 -4.85 -12.56
N HIS A 44 9.70 -4.09 -11.78
CA HIS A 44 9.86 -2.64 -11.90
C HIS A 44 8.55 -1.85 -11.80
N TRP A 45 7.57 -2.36 -11.05
CA TRP A 45 6.35 -1.60 -10.78
C TRP A 45 6.68 -0.39 -9.90
N PRO A 46 6.08 0.79 -10.16
CA PRO A 46 6.29 1.96 -9.32
C PRO A 46 5.73 1.71 -7.92
N VAL A 47 6.58 1.83 -6.90
CA VAL A 47 6.19 1.66 -5.48
C VAL A 47 6.15 3.01 -4.79
N GLU A 48 4.97 3.42 -4.33
CA GLU A 48 4.77 4.72 -3.68
C GLU A 48 5.01 4.69 -2.16
N LEU A 49 4.72 3.56 -1.51
CA LEU A 49 4.76 3.42 -0.05
C LEU A 49 5.00 1.97 0.35
N VAL A 50 5.96 1.76 1.26
CA VAL A 50 6.18 0.47 1.94
C VAL A 50 5.92 0.65 3.43
N LEU A 51 5.12 -0.26 4.00
CA LEU A 51 4.89 -0.35 5.45
C LEU A 51 5.34 -1.74 5.92
N PHE A 52 6.08 -1.76 7.02
CA PHE A 52 6.54 -2.99 7.65
C PHE A 52 6.51 -2.85 9.17
N SER A 53 6.42 -3.97 9.85
CA SER A 53 6.61 -4.10 11.30
C SER A 53 7.69 -5.15 11.54
N GLY A 54 8.59 -4.85 12.47
CA GLY A 54 9.56 -5.81 13.00
C GLY A 54 9.12 -6.32 14.36
#